data_AF-A0A0B4G1E2-F1
#
_entry.id   AF-A0A0B4G1E2-F1
#
_cell.length_a   1.000
_cell.length_b   1.000
_cell.length_c   1.000
_cell.angle_alpha   90.00
_cell.angle_beta   90.00
_cell.angle_gamma   90.00
#
_symmetry.space_group_name_H-M   'P 1'
#
loop_
_entity.id
_entity.type
_entity.pdbx_description
1 polymer ?
#
loop_
_entity_poly.entity_id
_entity_poly.type
_entity_poly.pdbx_seq_one_letter_code
_entity_poly.pdbx_strand_id
1 'polypeptide(L)'
;MSDRRRINGPGGPTNPPVYDEDLIIKPVRTRNNNDVRPFYLKTGVTPSASGSAYLEIDQSTGSGFGMKFTCTVHGPRSLPRSAPFSPHMVISTHVKYAPFATRQRKGYLRDASERDLSIHLETALRGAVIADRWPKSGVEVVVTIVEGDVSRQTTIDEGHEEWNTMSILSGCITVASAAIADAGIDSVDVAAGGVAALVQDEGIGKEPVLVMDPSVSEHETVLAACCVAYLPARDEITNLWYKGSSCGSHLATYQSLVGRAVLASKGAGKAISVSLNEAALLA
;
A
#
# COMPACT_ATOMS: atom_id res chain seq x y z
N MET A 1 -1.11 -10.43 31.51
CA MET A 1 -2.09 -11.52 31.31
C MET A 1 -1.62 -12.28 30.07
N SER A 2 -1.21 -13.55 30.21
CA SER A 2 -0.65 -14.34 29.11
C SER A 2 -1.75 -14.82 28.15
N ASP A 3 -1.44 -14.87 26.85
CA ASP A 3 -2.37 -15.34 25.83
C ASP A 3 -2.54 -16.85 25.95
N ARG A 4 -3.78 -17.31 26.18
CA ARG A 4 -4.10 -18.73 26.33
C ARG A 4 -4.36 -19.44 25.01
N ARG A 5 -4.43 -18.69 23.89
CA ARG A 5 -4.71 -19.23 22.55
C ARG A 5 -3.45 -19.54 21.75
N ARG A 6 -2.27 -19.19 22.27
CA ARG A 6 -0.98 -19.30 21.58
C ARG A 6 0.11 -19.82 22.51
N ILE A 7 1.19 -20.30 21.91
CA ILE A 7 2.41 -20.63 22.66
C ILE A 7 2.99 -19.33 23.21
N ASN A 8 3.15 -19.27 24.53
CA ASN A 8 3.73 -18.12 25.19
C ASN A 8 5.23 -18.07 24.89
N GLY A 9 5.67 -16.99 24.26
CA GLY A 9 7.08 -16.70 24.04
C GLY A 9 7.80 -16.30 25.33
N PRO A 10 9.11 -16.03 25.26
CA PRO A 10 9.83 -15.42 26.37
C PRO A 10 9.17 -14.07 26.75
N GLY A 11 9.22 -13.71 28.04
CA GLY A 11 8.55 -12.52 28.56
C GLY A 11 9.11 -11.17 28.08
N GLY A 12 10.20 -11.17 27.31
CA GLY A 12 10.88 -9.99 26.80
C GLY A 12 10.63 -9.72 25.30
N PRO A 13 10.94 -8.51 24.82
CA PRO A 13 10.90 -8.19 23.40
C PRO A 13 11.94 -9.03 22.65
N THR A 14 11.59 -9.47 21.44
CA THR A 14 12.52 -10.14 20.52
C THR A 14 13.12 -9.09 19.60
N ASN A 15 14.25 -8.53 20.03
CA ASN A 15 14.98 -7.56 19.22
C ASN A 15 15.90 -8.29 18.22
N PRO A 16 16.03 -7.80 16.98
CA PRO A 16 17.00 -8.35 16.04
C PRO A 16 18.44 -8.13 16.57
N PRO A 17 19.40 -9.02 16.25
CA PRO A 17 20.80 -8.78 16.54
C PRO A 17 21.27 -7.51 15.79
N VAL A 18 22.07 -6.70 16.48
CA VAL A 18 22.77 -5.54 15.91
C VAL A 18 24.23 -5.94 15.75
N TYR A 19 24.77 -5.84 14.54
CA TYR A 19 26.15 -6.20 14.24
C TYR A 19 27.00 -4.94 14.06
N ASP A 20 28.26 -4.96 14.50
CA ASP A 20 29.18 -3.80 14.42
C ASP A 20 29.55 -3.42 12.97
N GLU A 21 29.41 -4.35 12.01
CA GLU A 21 29.79 -4.16 10.59
C GLU A 21 28.59 -3.96 9.64
N ASP A 22 27.41 -3.58 10.14
CA ASP A 22 26.34 -3.12 9.24
C ASP A 22 26.76 -1.76 8.64
N LEU A 23 27.66 -1.78 7.64
CA LEU A 23 28.00 -0.64 6.82
C LEU A 23 26.71 -0.12 6.21
N ILE A 24 26.26 1.04 6.69
CA ILE A 24 25.05 1.72 6.24
C ILE A 24 25.32 2.25 4.84
N ILE A 25 25.20 1.39 3.83
CA ILE A 25 25.13 1.83 2.45
C ILE A 25 23.71 2.34 2.26
N LYS A 26 23.50 3.66 2.44
CA LYS A 26 22.24 4.29 2.07
C LYS A 26 22.03 4.06 0.56
N PRO A 27 20.97 3.37 0.13
CA PRO A 27 20.73 3.13 -1.28
C PRO A 27 20.48 4.48 -1.96
N VAL A 28 21.30 4.82 -2.96
CA VAL A 28 21.10 6.04 -3.73
C VAL A 28 20.12 5.74 -4.86
N ARG A 29 19.13 6.62 -5.05
CA ARG A 29 18.18 6.53 -6.17
C ARG A 29 18.94 6.59 -7.50
N THR A 30 18.83 5.53 -8.30
CA THR A 30 19.43 5.45 -9.65
C THR A 30 18.45 5.82 -10.78
N ARG A 31 17.15 5.90 -10.48
CA ARG A 31 16.05 6.22 -11.41
C ARG A 31 15.70 7.72 -11.40
N ASN A 32 15.06 8.21 -12.47
CA ASN A 32 14.64 9.61 -12.53
C ASN A 32 13.57 9.94 -11.47
N ASN A 33 13.44 11.23 -11.17
CA ASN A 33 12.43 11.73 -10.22
C ASN A 33 10.98 11.51 -10.68
N ASN A 34 10.78 11.26 -11.98
CA ASN A 34 9.48 10.98 -12.59
C ASN A 34 9.28 9.50 -12.93
N ASP A 35 10.15 8.60 -12.50
CA ASP A 35 10.01 7.17 -12.79
C ASP A 35 9.54 6.41 -11.55
N VAL A 36 8.53 5.56 -11.73
CA VAL A 36 8.03 4.63 -10.71
C VAL A 36 8.86 3.35 -10.70
N ARG A 37 8.90 2.64 -9.57
CA ARG A 37 9.55 1.32 -9.49
C ARG A 37 8.89 0.35 -10.47
N PRO A 38 9.65 -0.60 -11.04
CA PRO A 38 9.04 -1.70 -11.74
C PRO A 38 8.27 -2.55 -10.72
N PHE A 39 7.09 -3.03 -11.13
CA PHE A 39 6.27 -3.87 -10.29
C PHE A 39 5.66 -4.99 -11.12
N TYR A 40 5.43 -6.12 -10.46
CA TYR A 40 4.86 -7.33 -11.01
C TYR A 40 3.55 -7.62 -10.31
N LEU A 41 2.48 -7.80 -11.09
CA LEU A 41 1.14 -8.06 -10.59
C LEU A 41 0.59 -9.32 -11.24
N LYS A 42 0.11 -10.25 -10.41
CA LYS A 42 -0.56 -11.47 -10.85
C LYS A 42 -1.86 -11.67 -10.09
N THR A 43 -2.96 -11.87 -10.80
CA THR A 43 -4.27 -12.22 -10.22
C THR A 43 -4.46 -13.74 -10.15
N GLY A 44 -5.47 -14.21 -9.41
CA GLY A 44 -5.81 -15.64 -9.33
C GLY A 44 -4.77 -16.52 -8.62
N VAL A 45 -3.95 -15.97 -7.71
CA VAL A 45 -2.86 -16.69 -7.04
C VAL A 45 -3.35 -17.68 -5.97
N THR A 46 -4.45 -17.35 -5.28
CA THR A 46 -5.03 -18.16 -4.20
C THR A 46 -6.37 -18.75 -4.64
N PRO A 47 -6.45 -20.03 -5.05
CA PRO A 47 -7.67 -20.61 -5.62
C PRO A 47 -8.81 -20.77 -4.61
N SER A 48 -8.52 -20.80 -3.30
CA SER A 48 -9.54 -20.91 -2.25
C SER A 48 -10.29 -19.60 -1.98
N ALA A 49 -9.77 -18.46 -2.46
CA ALA A 49 -10.42 -17.16 -2.33
C ALA A 49 -11.35 -16.91 -3.52
N SER A 50 -12.36 -16.05 -3.35
CA SER A 50 -13.25 -15.67 -4.45
C SER A 50 -12.50 -14.91 -5.53
N GLY A 51 -11.55 -14.07 -5.11
CA GLY A 51 -10.53 -13.49 -5.98
C GLY A 51 -9.26 -13.24 -5.18
N SER A 52 -8.14 -13.15 -5.87
CA SER A 52 -6.84 -12.97 -5.23
C SER A 52 -5.86 -12.25 -6.14
N ALA A 53 -4.88 -11.59 -5.54
CA ALA A 53 -3.79 -10.98 -6.29
C ALA A 53 -2.49 -10.98 -5.49
N TYR A 54 -1.39 -10.98 -6.22
CA TYR A 54 -0.04 -10.83 -5.72
C TYR A 54 0.61 -9.64 -6.42
N LEU A 55 1.17 -8.73 -5.62
CA LEU A 55 1.89 -7.56 -6.10
C LEU A 55 3.30 -7.56 -5.52
N GLU A 56 4.28 -7.38 -6.37
CA GLU A 56 5.68 -7.19 -6.03
C GLU A 56 6.16 -5.86 -6.61
N ILE A 57 6.77 -5.02 -5.79
CA ILE A 57 7.37 -3.75 -6.21
C ILE A 57 8.86 -3.86 -5.89
N ASP A 58 9.68 -3.85 -6.92
CA ASP A 58 11.13 -4.07 -6.80
C ASP A 58 11.84 -2.84 -6.22
N GLN A 59 12.96 -3.04 -5.52
CA GLN A 59 13.84 -1.94 -5.14
C GLN A 59 14.86 -1.64 -6.23
N SER A 60 15.08 -0.35 -6.49
CA SER A 60 15.99 0.16 -7.53
C SER A 60 17.46 -0.21 -7.32
N THR A 61 17.83 -0.67 -6.13
CA THR A 61 19.18 -1.10 -5.78
C THR A 61 19.22 -2.62 -5.74
N GLY A 62 19.94 -3.26 -6.65
CA GLY A 62 19.97 -4.72 -6.90
C GLY A 62 20.35 -5.65 -5.73
N SER A 63 20.31 -5.17 -4.50
CA SER A 63 20.32 -5.91 -3.25
C SER A 63 18.89 -6.30 -2.80
N GLY A 64 18.24 -7.17 -3.58
CA GLY A 64 17.43 -8.29 -3.08
C GLY A 64 16.20 -8.10 -2.17
N PHE A 65 15.69 -6.90 -1.88
CA PHE A 65 14.50 -6.76 -1.02
C PHE A 65 13.54 -5.71 -1.58
N GLY A 66 12.28 -6.09 -1.83
CA GLY A 66 11.23 -5.24 -2.42
C GLY A 66 9.98 -5.28 -1.57
N MET A 67 8.93 -4.55 -1.94
CA MET A 67 7.64 -4.72 -1.27
C MET A 67 6.86 -5.86 -1.90
N LYS A 68 6.28 -6.72 -1.06
CA LYS A 68 5.45 -7.84 -1.51
C LYS A 68 4.13 -7.87 -0.75
N PHE A 69 3.05 -7.96 -1.52
CA PHE A 69 1.69 -7.97 -1.02
C PHE A 69 0.93 -9.18 -1.55
N THR A 70 0.17 -9.83 -0.69
CA THR A 70 -0.83 -10.81 -1.09
C THR A 70 -2.20 -10.30 -0.67
N CYS A 71 -3.18 -10.39 -1.57
CA CYS A 71 -4.56 -10.03 -1.27
C CYS A 71 -5.49 -11.19 -1.59
N THR A 72 -6.45 -11.42 -0.69
CA THR A 72 -7.54 -12.37 -0.87
C THR A 72 -8.85 -11.66 -0.60
N VAL A 73 -9.81 -11.85 -1.51
CA VAL A 73 -11.16 -11.34 -1.42
C VAL A 73 -12.09 -12.51 -1.15
N HIS A 74 -12.94 -12.35 -0.13
CA HIS A 74 -13.94 -13.34 0.24
C HIS A 74 -15.32 -12.70 0.18
N GLY A 75 -16.10 -13.09 -0.82
CA GLY A 75 -17.43 -12.54 -1.02
C GLY A 75 -17.83 -12.52 -2.50
N PRO A 76 -19.03 -12.02 -2.81
CA PRO A 76 -20.03 -11.49 -1.87
C PRO A 76 -20.75 -12.61 -1.10
N ARG A 77 -20.72 -12.56 0.24
CA ARG A 77 -21.43 -13.52 1.12
C ARG A 77 -22.62 -12.81 1.75
N SER A 78 -23.74 -13.50 1.94
CA SER A 78 -24.88 -12.96 2.67
C SER A 78 -24.47 -12.54 4.08
N LEU A 79 -24.87 -11.35 4.51
CA LEU A 79 -24.62 -10.87 5.86
C LEU A 79 -25.27 -11.81 6.90
N PRO A 80 -24.66 -11.98 8.08
CA PRO A 80 -25.23 -12.80 9.14
C PRO A 80 -26.60 -12.25 9.54
N ARG A 81 -27.51 -13.13 9.98
CA ARG A 81 -28.90 -12.76 10.32
C ARG A 81 -29.01 -11.70 11.43
N SER A 82 -27.97 -11.55 12.24
CA SER A 82 -27.86 -10.53 13.30
C SER A 82 -27.40 -9.16 12.80
N ALA A 83 -26.89 -9.05 11.58
CA ALA A 83 -26.46 -7.77 11.02
C ALA A 83 -27.67 -6.90 10.66
N PRO A 84 -27.57 -5.57 10.84
CA PRO A 84 -28.61 -4.65 10.40
C PRO A 84 -28.78 -4.74 8.88
N PHE A 85 -30.00 -4.46 8.42
CA PHE A 85 -30.27 -4.39 6.99
C PHE A 85 -29.45 -3.25 6.35
N SER A 86 -28.67 -3.59 5.33
CA SER A 86 -27.95 -2.63 4.49
C SER A 86 -28.44 -2.77 3.05
N PRO A 87 -28.91 -1.67 2.42
CA PRO A 87 -29.27 -1.67 1.00
C PRO A 87 -28.03 -1.79 0.10
N HIS A 88 -26.85 -1.42 0.62
CA HIS A 88 -25.57 -1.49 -0.07
C HIS A 88 -24.74 -2.67 0.45
N MET A 89 -23.85 -3.19 -0.39
CA MET A 89 -22.83 -4.15 0.02
C MET A 89 -21.90 -3.55 1.08
N VAL A 90 -21.66 -4.31 2.15
CA VAL A 90 -20.72 -3.91 3.22
C VAL A 90 -19.33 -4.41 2.88
N ILE A 91 -18.37 -3.50 2.72
CA ILE A 91 -16.97 -3.83 2.46
C ILE A 91 -16.20 -3.73 3.77
N SER A 92 -15.52 -4.80 4.16
CA SER A 92 -14.63 -4.83 5.31
C SER A 92 -13.21 -5.10 4.84
N THR A 93 -12.29 -4.23 5.18
CA THR A 93 -10.88 -4.35 4.81
C THR A 93 -10.02 -4.72 6.02
N HIS A 94 -9.03 -5.57 5.78
CA HIS A 94 -8.09 -6.00 6.80
C HIS A 94 -6.68 -5.96 6.24
N VAL A 95 -5.88 -5.00 6.69
CA VAL A 95 -4.45 -4.94 6.39
C VAL A 95 -3.67 -5.50 7.57
N LYS A 96 -2.73 -6.42 7.29
CA LYS A 96 -1.87 -7.01 8.32
C LYS A 96 -0.46 -7.23 7.80
N TYR A 97 0.54 -6.84 8.58
CA TYR A 97 1.93 -7.23 8.34
C TYR A 97 2.15 -8.68 8.78
N ALA A 98 2.82 -9.47 7.94
CA ALA A 98 3.39 -10.72 8.39
C ALA A 98 4.41 -10.42 9.52
N PRO A 99 4.53 -11.28 10.55
CA PRO A 99 5.44 -11.03 11.66
C PRO A 99 6.90 -10.82 11.25
N PHE A 100 7.29 -11.34 10.09
CA PHE A 100 8.64 -11.23 9.51
C PHE A 100 8.75 -10.17 8.39
N ALA A 101 7.68 -9.43 8.09
CA ALA A 101 7.65 -8.49 6.96
C ALA A 101 8.59 -7.29 7.14
N THR A 102 8.92 -6.96 8.39
CA THR A 102 9.82 -5.87 8.76
C THR A 102 10.95 -6.41 9.61
N ARG A 103 12.07 -5.68 9.67
CA ARG A 103 13.22 -5.99 10.53
C ARG A 103 12.83 -6.22 11.99
N GLN A 104 11.95 -5.37 12.52
CA GLN A 104 11.35 -5.61 13.81
C GLN A 104 10.17 -6.55 13.66
N ARG A 105 10.16 -7.61 14.47
CA ARG A 105 9.08 -8.58 14.45
C ARG A 105 7.77 -7.94 14.90
N LYS A 106 6.78 -7.90 14.02
CA LYS A 106 5.45 -7.36 14.34
C LYS A 106 4.63 -8.35 15.15
N GLY A 107 3.76 -7.82 16.00
CA GLY A 107 2.82 -8.60 16.80
C GLY A 107 1.75 -9.27 15.93
N TYR A 108 1.12 -10.32 16.44
CA TYR A 108 -0.02 -10.93 15.75
C TYR A 108 -1.28 -10.06 15.80
N LEU A 109 -1.43 -9.28 16.88
CA LEU A 109 -2.52 -8.33 17.05
C LEU A 109 -2.34 -7.19 16.06
N ARG A 110 -3.46 -6.55 15.72
CA ARG A 110 -3.40 -5.41 14.82
C ARG A 110 -2.82 -4.19 15.52
N ASP A 111 -1.85 -3.57 14.88
CA ASP A 111 -1.24 -2.31 15.33
C ASP A 111 -2.15 -1.12 14.94
N ALA A 112 -1.89 0.06 15.49
CA ALA A 112 -2.68 1.26 15.16
C ALA A 112 -2.53 1.63 13.67
N SER A 113 -1.31 1.63 13.15
CA SER A 113 -1.02 1.90 11.74
C SER A 113 -1.70 0.93 10.78
N GLU A 114 -1.81 -0.35 11.13
CA GLU A 114 -2.54 -1.35 10.35
C GLU A 114 -4.06 -1.07 10.31
N ARG A 115 -4.62 -0.55 11.40
CA ARG A 115 -6.03 -0.11 11.43
C ARG A 115 -6.24 1.10 10.54
N ASP A 116 -5.34 2.08 10.60
CA ASP A 116 -5.42 3.29 9.76
C ASP A 116 -5.32 2.94 8.28
N LEU A 117 -4.39 2.07 7.90
CA LEU A 117 -4.27 1.52 6.54
C LEU A 117 -5.57 0.82 6.10
N SER A 118 -6.20 0.05 6.98
CA SER A 118 -7.46 -0.64 6.68
C SER A 118 -8.57 0.37 6.40
N ILE A 119 -8.72 1.43 7.22
CA ILE A 119 -9.73 2.47 7.02
C ILE A 119 -9.52 3.23 5.70
N HIS A 120 -8.27 3.58 5.39
CA HIS A 120 -7.95 4.23 4.11
C HIS A 120 -8.22 3.31 2.91
N LEU A 121 -7.89 2.03 3.02
CA LEU A 121 -8.20 1.04 1.98
C LEU A 121 -9.70 0.87 1.80
N GLU A 122 -10.49 0.84 2.89
CA GLU A 122 -11.95 0.74 2.82
C GLU A 122 -12.54 1.95 2.09
N THR A 123 -12.06 3.15 2.44
CA THR A 123 -12.51 4.40 1.83
C THR A 123 -12.18 4.44 0.33
N ALA A 124 -10.97 4.00 -0.03
CA ALA A 124 -10.53 3.94 -1.43
C ALA A 124 -11.38 2.97 -2.27
N LEU A 125 -11.69 1.79 -1.73
CA LEU A 125 -12.45 0.75 -2.43
C LEU A 125 -13.95 1.06 -2.49
N ARG A 126 -14.50 1.72 -1.47
CA ARG A 126 -15.90 2.15 -1.45
C ARG A 126 -16.24 3.09 -2.61
N GLY A 127 -15.28 3.93 -3.04
CA GLY A 127 -15.45 4.78 -4.22
C GLY A 127 -15.33 4.06 -5.56
N ALA A 128 -14.80 2.83 -5.59
CA ALA A 128 -14.57 2.06 -6.81
C ALA A 128 -15.65 0.99 -7.06
N VAL A 129 -16.22 0.40 -6.01
CA VAL A 129 -17.13 -0.75 -6.09
C VAL A 129 -18.59 -0.33 -6.17
N ILE A 130 -19.38 -0.99 -7.03
CA ILE A 130 -20.82 -0.74 -7.16
C ILE A 130 -21.58 -1.52 -6.08
N ALA A 131 -21.67 -0.95 -4.89
CA ALA A 131 -22.27 -1.60 -3.73
C ALA A 131 -23.78 -1.89 -3.88
N ASP A 132 -24.48 -1.16 -4.76
CA ASP A 132 -25.93 -1.27 -4.98
C ASP A 132 -26.36 -2.58 -5.64
N ARG A 133 -25.44 -3.23 -6.37
CA ARG A 133 -25.72 -4.49 -7.08
C ARG A 133 -25.83 -5.68 -6.13
N TRP A 134 -25.29 -5.56 -4.91
CA TRP A 134 -25.18 -6.65 -3.95
C TRP A 134 -25.80 -6.27 -2.59
N PRO A 135 -27.12 -6.08 -2.50
CA PRO A 135 -27.79 -5.76 -1.25
C PRO A 135 -27.70 -6.93 -0.25
N LYS A 136 -27.60 -6.62 1.05
CA LYS A 136 -27.46 -7.62 2.13
C LYS A 136 -26.24 -8.54 2.00
N SER A 137 -25.25 -8.16 1.21
CA SER A 137 -24.00 -8.89 1.06
C SER A 137 -22.85 -8.19 1.78
N GLY A 138 -21.88 -8.98 2.22
CA GLY A 138 -20.61 -8.53 2.75
C GLY A 138 -19.46 -9.07 1.91
N VAL A 139 -18.45 -8.22 1.68
CA VAL A 139 -17.17 -8.61 1.08
C VAL A 139 -16.07 -8.30 2.07
N GLU A 140 -15.21 -9.27 2.28
CA GLU A 140 -14.03 -9.15 3.14
C GLU A 140 -12.77 -9.15 2.28
N VAL A 141 -12.02 -8.05 2.33
CA VAL A 141 -10.77 -7.86 1.59
C VAL A 141 -9.63 -7.93 2.58
N VAL A 142 -8.81 -8.98 2.49
CA VAL A 142 -7.68 -9.19 3.38
C VAL A 142 -6.39 -8.97 2.59
N VAL A 143 -5.59 -7.99 3.01
CA VAL A 143 -4.26 -7.71 2.46
C VAL A 143 -3.22 -8.09 3.50
N THR A 144 -2.34 -9.02 3.13
CA THR A 144 -1.19 -9.42 3.94
C THR A 144 0.07 -8.85 3.31
N ILE A 145 0.80 -8.05 4.07
CA ILE A 145 2.09 -7.50 3.66
C ILE A 145 3.13 -8.56 4.01
N VAL A 146 3.72 -9.17 3.00
CA VAL A 146 4.71 -10.25 3.14
C VAL A 146 6.09 -9.67 3.40
N GLU A 147 6.42 -8.57 2.70
CA GLU A 147 7.69 -7.87 2.79
C GLU A 147 7.41 -6.36 2.68
N GLY A 148 7.91 -5.57 3.63
CA GLY A 148 7.76 -4.12 3.64
C GLY A 148 9.02 -3.39 3.13
N ASP A 149 8.84 -2.15 2.66
CA ASP A 149 9.89 -1.29 2.05
C ASP A 149 10.94 -0.75 3.04
N VAL A 150 11.08 -1.37 4.20
CA VAL A 150 11.99 -0.89 5.23
C VAL A 150 13.28 -1.68 5.10
N SER A 151 14.33 -1.01 4.62
CA SER A 151 15.67 -1.58 4.66
C SER A 151 15.96 -2.11 6.06
N ARG A 152 16.61 -3.28 6.13
CA ARG A 152 17.06 -3.90 7.38
C ARG A 152 18.03 -3.02 8.18
N GLN A 153 18.44 -1.87 7.66
CA GLN A 153 19.41 -0.96 8.28
C GLN A 153 18.82 0.33 8.86
N THR A 154 17.59 0.75 8.52
CA THR A 154 17.05 2.02 9.04
C THR A 154 16.61 1.87 10.50
N THR A 155 17.20 2.69 11.37
CA THR A 155 16.90 2.79 12.79
C THR A 155 15.53 3.44 13.01
N ILE A 156 14.87 3.05 14.10
CA ILE A 156 13.52 3.50 14.50
C ILE A 156 13.52 5.00 14.87
N ASP A 157 14.71 5.59 15.05
CA ASP A 157 14.89 6.91 15.65
C ASP A 157 14.56 8.08 14.72
N GLU A 158 14.31 7.86 13.42
CA GLU A 158 14.19 8.95 12.45
C GLU A 158 12.74 9.35 12.10
N GLY A 159 11.71 8.79 12.75
CA GLY A 159 10.31 9.22 12.51
C GLY A 159 9.80 8.98 11.08
N HIS A 160 10.55 8.25 10.24
CA HIS A 160 10.20 7.98 8.84
C HIS A 160 9.15 6.87 8.64
N GLU A 161 8.64 6.24 9.70
CA GLU A 161 7.63 5.17 9.62
C GLU A 161 6.35 5.62 8.89
N GLU A 162 6.01 6.90 9.01
CA GLU A 162 4.77 7.46 8.49
C GLU A 162 4.80 7.59 6.97
N TRP A 163 5.97 7.89 6.38
CA TRP A 163 6.15 8.00 4.93
C TRP A 163 6.09 6.63 4.25
N ASN A 164 6.69 5.62 4.87
CA ASN A 164 6.61 4.23 4.40
C ASN A 164 5.17 3.72 4.39
N THR A 165 4.37 4.12 5.37
CA THR A 165 2.95 3.74 5.47
C THR A 165 2.17 4.19 4.22
N MET A 166 2.51 5.33 3.62
CA MET A 166 1.89 5.81 2.38
C MET A 166 2.25 4.95 1.16
N SER A 167 3.53 4.60 1.01
CA SER A 167 4.03 3.68 -0.04
C SER A 167 3.31 2.32 0.04
N ILE A 168 3.15 1.81 1.27
CA ILE A 168 2.45 0.57 1.57
C ILE A 168 0.96 0.67 1.25
N LEU A 169 0.29 1.79 1.60
CA LEU A 169 -1.11 2.01 1.27
C LEU A 169 -1.36 1.95 -0.24
N SER A 170 -0.49 2.57 -1.03
CA SER A 170 -0.56 2.55 -2.49
C SER A 170 -0.50 1.13 -3.05
N GLY A 171 0.43 0.31 -2.54
CA GLY A 171 0.51 -1.12 -2.86
C GLY A 171 -0.76 -1.88 -2.48
N CYS A 172 -1.27 -1.65 -1.25
CA CYS A 172 -2.50 -2.26 -0.74
C CYS A 172 -3.73 -1.94 -1.62
N ILE A 173 -3.88 -0.70 -2.08
CA ILE A 173 -5.00 -0.30 -2.96
C ILE A 173 -4.91 -1.01 -4.31
N THR A 174 -3.72 -1.00 -4.91
CA THR A 174 -3.46 -1.59 -6.23
C THR A 174 -3.72 -3.10 -6.23
N VAL A 175 -3.18 -3.82 -5.23
CA VAL A 175 -3.38 -5.29 -5.12
C VAL A 175 -4.83 -5.64 -4.77
N ALA A 176 -5.49 -4.86 -3.90
CA ALA A 176 -6.88 -5.11 -3.53
C ALA A 176 -7.84 -4.87 -4.70
N SER A 177 -7.61 -3.82 -5.48
CA SER A 177 -8.42 -3.57 -6.68
C SER A 177 -8.29 -4.68 -7.70
N ALA A 178 -7.07 -5.20 -7.91
CA ALA A 178 -6.85 -6.33 -8.80
C ALA A 178 -7.56 -7.60 -8.30
N ALA A 179 -7.52 -7.87 -6.99
CA ALA A 179 -8.19 -9.02 -6.39
C ALA A 179 -9.73 -8.91 -6.42
N ILE A 180 -10.29 -7.71 -6.32
CA ILE A 180 -11.74 -7.46 -6.45
C ILE A 180 -12.20 -7.70 -7.89
N ALA A 181 -11.42 -7.23 -8.87
CA ALA A 181 -11.70 -7.47 -10.28
C ALA A 181 -11.60 -8.97 -10.61
N ASP A 182 -10.59 -9.67 -10.08
CA ASP A 182 -10.45 -11.14 -10.19
C ASP A 182 -11.63 -11.90 -9.56
N ALA A 183 -12.18 -11.38 -8.46
CA ALA A 183 -13.37 -11.94 -7.82
C ALA A 183 -14.67 -11.77 -8.63
N GLY A 184 -14.62 -11.03 -9.75
CA GLY A 184 -15.81 -10.72 -10.56
C GLY A 184 -16.81 -9.81 -9.84
N ILE A 185 -16.35 -9.03 -8.85
CA ILE A 185 -17.20 -8.04 -8.17
C ILE A 185 -17.31 -6.82 -9.07
N ASP A 186 -18.53 -6.39 -9.33
CA ASP A 186 -18.82 -5.23 -10.15
C ASP A 186 -18.20 -3.94 -9.56
N SER A 187 -17.18 -3.42 -10.23
CA SER A 187 -16.57 -2.12 -9.97
C SER A 187 -16.81 -1.17 -11.13
N VAL A 188 -16.84 0.13 -10.84
CA VAL A 188 -16.94 1.18 -11.87
C VAL A 188 -15.61 1.31 -12.61
N ASP A 189 -14.51 1.14 -11.89
CA ASP A 189 -13.14 1.19 -12.40
C ASP A 189 -12.20 0.45 -11.43
N VAL A 190 -10.96 0.20 -11.85
CA VAL A 190 -9.89 -0.28 -10.99
C VAL A 190 -9.26 0.89 -10.22
N ALA A 191 -9.14 0.76 -8.91
CA ALA A 191 -8.47 1.74 -8.06
C ALA A 191 -6.95 1.51 -8.10
N ALA A 192 -6.22 2.52 -8.54
CA ALA A 192 -4.77 2.51 -8.55
C ALA A 192 -4.23 3.43 -7.44
N GLY A 193 -3.28 2.91 -6.67
CA GLY A 193 -2.53 3.70 -5.69
C GLY A 193 -1.36 4.43 -6.35
N GLY A 194 -1.09 5.66 -5.92
CA GLY A 194 0.11 6.40 -6.30
C GLY A 194 0.61 7.27 -5.17
N VAL A 195 1.94 7.38 -5.05
CA VAL A 195 2.59 8.21 -4.04
C VAL A 195 3.54 9.19 -4.70
N ALA A 196 3.58 10.41 -4.19
CA ALA A 196 4.61 11.39 -4.50
C ALA A 196 5.11 12.02 -3.21
N ALA A 197 6.37 12.43 -3.20
CA ALA A 197 6.97 13.16 -2.09
C ALA A 197 7.73 14.40 -2.58
N LEU A 198 7.81 15.37 -1.69
CA LEU A 198 8.72 16.51 -1.76
C LEU A 198 9.93 16.17 -0.89
N VAL A 199 11.07 15.99 -1.53
CA VAL A 199 12.32 15.57 -0.90
C VAL A 199 13.31 16.73 -0.91
N GLN A 200 14.13 16.81 0.13
CA GLN A 200 15.27 17.71 0.18
C GLN A 200 16.55 16.90 0.40
N ASP A 201 17.45 16.94 -0.59
CA ASP A 201 18.79 16.35 -0.50
C ASP A 201 19.74 17.33 0.20
N GLU A 202 20.61 16.81 1.07
CA GLU A 202 21.64 17.65 1.68
C GLU A 202 22.68 18.14 0.64
N GLY A 203 22.73 19.46 0.49
CA GLY A 203 23.64 20.18 -0.38
C GLY A 203 23.31 21.67 -0.31
N ILE A 204 24.31 22.51 -0.01
CA ILE A 204 24.12 23.96 0.13
C ILE A 204 23.48 24.51 -1.16
N GLY A 205 22.23 25.01 -1.05
CA GLY A 205 21.51 25.67 -2.15
C GLY A 205 20.63 24.78 -3.03
N LYS A 206 20.36 23.51 -2.67
CA LYS A 206 19.40 22.69 -3.42
C LYS A 206 17.94 23.01 -3.03
N GLU A 207 17.14 23.35 -4.03
CA GLU A 207 15.68 23.49 -3.89
C GLU A 207 15.03 22.11 -3.66
N PRO A 208 13.88 22.07 -2.94
CA PRO A 208 13.18 20.82 -2.71
C PRO A 208 12.63 20.26 -4.03
N VAL A 209 12.87 18.97 -4.24
CA VAL A 209 12.54 18.29 -5.50
C VAL A 209 11.34 17.37 -5.29
N LEU A 210 10.39 17.45 -6.20
CA LEU A 210 9.29 16.52 -6.25
C LEU A 210 9.75 15.19 -6.86
N VAL A 211 9.35 14.09 -6.23
CA VAL A 211 9.70 12.73 -6.63
C VAL A 211 8.44 11.87 -6.68
N MET A 212 8.30 11.06 -7.73
CA MET A 212 7.26 10.05 -7.85
C MET A 212 7.75 8.73 -7.25
N ASP A 213 6.84 8.06 -6.53
CA ASP A 213 7.08 6.78 -5.85
C ASP A 213 8.35 6.82 -4.99
N PRO A 214 8.35 7.60 -3.90
CA PRO A 214 9.50 7.71 -3.01
C PRO A 214 9.73 6.38 -2.28
N SER A 215 10.98 6.03 -2.06
CA SER A 215 11.34 5.08 -1.00
C SER A 215 12.08 5.85 0.08
N VAL A 216 11.79 5.55 1.35
CA VAL A 216 12.42 6.27 2.47
C VAL A 216 13.92 6.04 2.49
N SER A 217 14.38 4.85 2.07
CA SER A 217 15.81 4.55 2.03
C SER A 217 16.57 5.34 0.96
N GLU A 218 15.91 5.84 -0.08
CA GLU A 218 16.53 6.63 -1.16
C GLU A 218 16.80 8.09 -0.78
N HIS A 219 16.16 8.59 0.27
CA HIS A 219 16.06 10.03 0.54
C HIS A 219 16.40 10.35 1.98
N GLU A 220 17.12 11.46 2.19
CA GLU A 220 17.55 11.86 3.54
C GLU A 220 16.44 12.56 4.31
N THR A 221 15.77 13.54 3.70
CA THR A 221 14.64 14.24 4.33
C THR A 221 13.44 14.33 3.40
N VAL A 222 12.30 13.86 3.89
CA VAL A 222 10.99 13.98 3.23
C VAL A 222 10.21 15.08 3.93
N LEU A 223 9.95 16.18 3.23
CA LEU A 223 9.23 17.34 3.77
C LEU A 223 7.72 17.14 3.74
N ALA A 224 7.23 16.57 2.64
CA ALA A 224 5.82 16.27 2.45
C ALA A 224 5.65 15.05 1.54
N ALA A 225 4.57 14.31 1.74
CA ALA A 225 4.17 13.23 0.85
C ALA A 225 2.66 13.17 0.70
N CYS A 226 2.23 12.66 -0.44
CA CYS A 226 0.83 12.46 -0.78
C CYS A 226 0.64 11.07 -1.36
N CYS A 227 -0.26 10.30 -0.75
CA CYS A 227 -0.81 9.08 -1.30
C CYS A 227 -2.20 9.36 -1.88
N VAL A 228 -2.46 8.90 -3.10
CA VAL A 228 -3.72 9.07 -3.79
C VAL A 228 -4.23 7.71 -4.25
N ALA A 229 -5.52 7.48 -4.03
CA ALA A 229 -6.29 6.41 -4.67
C ALA A 229 -7.07 7.01 -5.83
N TYR A 230 -6.81 6.54 -7.04
CA TYR A 230 -7.31 7.16 -8.27
C TYR A 230 -7.96 6.13 -9.19
N LEU A 231 -9.03 6.54 -9.86
CA LEU A 231 -9.75 5.77 -10.87
C LEU A 231 -9.34 6.25 -12.27
N PRO A 232 -8.43 5.54 -12.97
CA PRO A 232 -7.84 6.02 -14.21
C PRO A 232 -8.81 6.22 -15.38
N ALA A 233 -9.89 5.44 -15.46
CA ALA A 233 -10.91 5.56 -16.51
C ALA A 233 -11.87 6.72 -16.26
N ARG A 234 -12.07 7.11 -15.00
CA ARG A 234 -13.03 8.17 -14.60
C ARG A 234 -12.39 9.51 -14.29
N ASP A 235 -11.08 9.56 -14.14
CA ASP A 235 -10.34 10.75 -13.67
C ASP A 235 -10.81 11.26 -12.29
N GLU A 236 -11.15 10.33 -11.40
CA GLU A 236 -11.69 10.62 -10.07
C GLU A 236 -10.74 10.13 -8.97
N ILE A 237 -10.58 10.92 -7.91
CA ILE A 237 -9.82 10.55 -6.70
C ILE A 237 -10.80 10.04 -5.65
N THR A 238 -10.62 8.81 -5.18
CA THR A 238 -11.49 8.20 -4.14
C THR A 238 -10.99 8.45 -2.74
N ASN A 239 -9.67 8.53 -2.56
CA ASN A 239 -9.04 8.79 -1.28
C ASN A 239 -7.74 9.57 -1.49
N LEU A 240 -7.48 10.54 -0.63
CA LEU A 240 -6.28 11.37 -0.63
C LEU A 240 -5.76 11.47 0.79
N TRP A 241 -4.51 11.07 0.98
CA TRP A 241 -3.80 11.22 2.23
C TRP A 241 -2.55 12.08 1.99
N TYR A 242 -2.53 13.26 2.59
CA TYR A 242 -1.40 14.19 2.52
C TYR A 242 -0.81 14.39 3.91
N LYS A 243 0.51 14.46 3.99
CA LYS A 243 1.24 14.73 5.24
C LYS A 243 2.48 15.57 4.96
N GLY A 244 2.83 16.41 5.93
CA GLY A 244 4.01 17.27 5.89
C GLY A 244 3.69 18.76 5.65
N SER A 245 4.67 19.62 5.93
CA SER A 245 4.56 21.06 5.71
C SER A 245 5.64 21.51 4.72
N SER A 246 5.22 22.08 3.60
CA SER A 246 6.12 22.83 2.73
C SER A 246 6.11 24.29 3.21
N CYS A 247 7.27 24.86 3.52
CA CYS A 247 7.40 26.28 3.83
C CYS A 247 7.55 27.06 2.50
N GLY A 248 6.48 27.67 2.00
CA GLY A 248 6.49 28.52 0.78
C GLY A 248 5.45 28.15 -0.28
N SER A 249 4.71 29.16 -0.79
CA SER A 249 3.66 29.08 -1.85
C SER A 249 2.81 27.80 -1.84
N HIS A 250 2.14 27.57 -0.70
CA HIS A 250 1.49 26.30 -0.31
C HIS A 250 0.56 25.65 -1.35
N LEU A 251 -0.15 26.42 -2.18
CA LEU A 251 -1.17 25.86 -3.08
C LEU A 251 -0.56 25.19 -4.32
N ALA A 252 0.42 25.84 -4.94
CA ALA A 252 1.04 25.34 -6.17
C ALA A 252 1.83 24.05 -5.91
N THR A 253 2.57 24.02 -4.79
CA THR A 253 3.31 22.84 -4.35
C THR A 253 2.37 21.69 -4.04
N TYR A 254 1.27 21.94 -3.32
CA TYR A 254 0.27 20.92 -3.03
C TYR A 254 -0.35 20.34 -4.31
N GLN A 255 -0.81 21.19 -5.23
CA GLN A 255 -1.40 20.74 -6.50
C GLN A 255 -0.41 19.95 -7.35
N SER A 256 0.86 20.39 -7.41
CA SER A 256 1.90 19.68 -8.15
C SER A 256 2.24 18.33 -7.54
N LEU A 257 2.20 18.20 -6.21
CA LEU A 257 2.43 16.95 -5.50
C LEU A 257 1.29 15.96 -5.74
N VAL A 258 0.04 16.40 -5.61
CA VAL A 258 -1.14 15.59 -5.92
C VAL A 258 -1.14 15.16 -7.38
N GLY A 259 -0.84 16.09 -8.30
CA GLY A 259 -0.73 15.80 -9.72
C GLY A 259 0.31 14.72 -10.03
N ARG A 260 1.47 14.77 -9.37
CA ARG A 260 2.49 13.72 -9.50
C ARG A 260 2.06 12.38 -8.88
N ALA A 261 1.37 12.39 -7.76
CA ALA A 261 0.82 11.15 -7.19
C ALA A 261 -0.22 10.51 -8.14
N VAL A 262 -1.04 11.32 -8.82
CA VAL A 262 -1.97 10.86 -9.87
C VAL A 262 -1.23 10.33 -11.11
N LEU A 263 -0.13 10.96 -11.51
CA LEU A 263 0.69 10.42 -12.60
C LEU A 263 1.31 9.07 -12.24
N ALA A 264 1.77 8.89 -11.00
CA ALA A 264 2.28 7.63 -10.50
C ALA A 264 1.19 6.53 -10.51
N SER A 265 -0.03 6.85 -10.06
CA SER A 265 -1.13 5.88 -10.01
C SER A 265 -1.60 5.44 -11.41
N LYS A 266 -1.53 6.31 -12.43
CA LYS A 266 -1.84 5.94 -13.82
C LYS A 266 -0.97 4.80 -14.35
N GLY A 267 0.30 4.72 -13.89
CA GLY A 267 1.19 3.60 -14.21
C GLY A 267 0.69 2.29 -13.61
N ALA A 268 0.34 2.30 -12.32
CA ALA A 268 -0.22 1.16 -11.60
C ALA A 268 -1.54 0.66 -12.23
N GLY A 269 -2.44 1.57 -12.59
CA GLY A 269 -3.72 1.22 -13.22
C GLY A 269 -3.57 0.49 -14.56
N LYS A 270 -2.63 0.93 -15.41
CA LYS A 270 -2.35 0.25 -16.68
C LYS A 270 -1.90 -1.19 -16.46
N ALA A 271 -0.99 -1.42 -15.51
CA ALA A 271 -0.52 -2.76 -15.22
C ALA A 271 -1.62 -3.67 -14.65
N ILE A 272 -2.54 -3.14 -13.82
CA ILE A 272 -3.74 -3.89 -13.40
C ILE A 272 -4.53 -4.35 -14.64
N SER A 273 -4.79 -3.44 -15.59
CA SER A 273 -5.56 -3.79 -16.79
C SER A 273 -4.85 -4.84 -17.66
N VAL A 274 -3.52 -4.81 -17.75
CA VAL A 274 -2.74 -5.81 -18.49
C VAL A 274 -2.84 -7.18 -17.82
N SER A 275 -2.60 -7.25 -16.50
CA SER A 275 -2.68 -8.51 -15.75
C SER A 275 -4.07 -9.14 -15.79
N LEU A 276 -5.13 -8.31 -15.70
CA LEU A 276 -6.52 -8.80 -15.80
C LEU A 276 -6.85 -9.33 -17.19
N ASN A 277 -6.39 -8.65 -18.25
CA ASN A 277 -6.58 -9.13 -19.62
C ASN A 277 -5.83 -10.43 -19.87
N GLU A 278 -4.62 -10.58 -19.32
CA GLU A 278 -3.86 -11.83 -19.39
C GLU A 278 -4.59 -12.97 -18.67
N ALA A 279 -5.11 -12.73 -17.47
CA ALA A 279 -5.90 -13.71 -16.74
C ALA A 279 -7.18 -14.10 -17.49
N ALA A 280 -7.87 -13.13 -18.12
CA ALA A 280 -9.08 -13.38 -18.91
C ALA A 280 -8.80 -14.20 -20.19
N LEU A 281 -7.60 -14.12 -20.76
CA LEU A 281 -7.18 -14.94 -21.91
C LEU A 281 -6.83 -16.38 -21.51
N LEU A 282 -6.46 -16.60 -20.25
CA LEU A 282 -6.08 -17.92 -19.73
C LEU A 282 -7.26 -18.71 -19.14
N ALA A 283 -8.39 -18.05 -18.87
CA ALA A 283 -9.63 -18.63 -18.33
C ALA A 283 -10.54 -19.19 -19.44
#